data_AF-A0A822ZX32-F1
#
_entry.id   AF-A0A822ZX32-F1
#
_cell.length_a   1.000
_cell.length_b   1.000
_cell.length_c   1.000
_cell.angle_alpha   90.00
_cell.angle_beta   90.00
_cell.angle_gamma   90.00
#
_symmetry.space_group_name_H-M   'P 1'
#
loop_
_entity.id
_entity.type
_entity.pdbx_description
1 polymer ?
#
loop_
_entity_poly.entity_id
_entity_poly.type
_entity_poly.pdbx_seq_one_letter_code
_entity_poly.pdbx_strand_id
1 'polypeptide(L)' 'MRQSKTLKICANHLVLPSISIQEHAGNDKSCLWHAKDFSEGEVKDELFCIRFASIESEYRRLMSIIVLLLPVLLHFPFFS' A
#
# COMPACT_ATOMS: atom_id res chain seq x y z
N MET A 1 -5.21 0.59 1.31
CA MET A 1 -5.94 0.16 0.10
C MET A 1 -7.12 -0.74 0.48
N ARG A 2 -8.26 -0.64 -0.23
CA ARG A 2 -9.46 -1.46 0.01
C ARG A 2 -10.03 -2.03 -1.28
N GLN A 3 -10.63 -3.21 -1.20
CA GLN A 3 -11.34 -3.84 -2.32
C GLN A 3 -12.67 -3.12 -2.58
N SER A 4 -13.01 -2.87 -3.84
CA SER A 4 -14.23 -2.12 -4.21
C SER A 4 -15.53 -2.80 -3.80
N LYS A 5 -15.60 -4.13 -3.90
CA LYS A 5 -16.83 -4.90 -3.63
C LYS A 5 -17.07 -5.19 -2.15
N THR A 6 -16.03 -5.62 -1.45
CA THR A 6 -16.13 -6.11 -0.06
C THR A 6 -15.73 -5.06 0.97
N LEU A 7 -15.10 -3.95 0.52
CA LEU A 7 -14.51 -2.90 1.36
C LEU A 7 -13.44 -3.39 2.35
N LYS A 8 -13.02 -4.65 2.24
CA LYS A 8 -11.93 -5.23 3.02
C LYS A 8 -10.62 -4.51 2.71
N ILE A 9 -9.83 -4.32 3.75
CA ILE A 9 -8.47 -3.80 3.63
C ILE A 9 -7.64 -4.88 2.94
N CYS A 10 -6.86 -4.50 1.93
CA CYS A 10 -5.95 -5.41 1.23
C CYS A 10 -4.50 -4.95 1.22
N ALA A 11 -4.24 -3.74 1.74
CA ALA A 11 -2.91 -3.24 2.05
C ALA A 11 -3.06 -2.11 3.08
N ASN A 12 -2.31 -2.19 4.17
CA ASN A 12 -2.23 -1.24 5.26
C ASN A 12 -0.80 -1.22 5.81
N HIS A 13 0.09 -0.46 5.17
CA HIS A 13 1.47 -0.26 5.61
C HIS A 13 1.85 1.22 5.50
N LEU A 14 2.96 1.60 6.11
CA LEU A 14 3.54 2.93 5.95
C LEU A 14 4.31 3.01 4.64
N VAL A 15 4.21 4.13 3.94
CA VAL A 15 5.11 4.41 2.81
C VAL A 15 6.35 5.11 3.36
N LEU A 16 7.46 4.38 3.38
CA LEU A 16 8.74 4.90 3.82
C LEU A 16 9.59 5.27 2.58
N PRO A 17 10.44 6.31 2.68
CA PRO A 17 11.41 6.65 1.63
C PRO A 17 12.37 5.50 1.29
N SER A 18 12.52 4.54 2.21
CA SER A 18 13.35 3.35 2.05
C SER A 18 12.69 2.23 1.24
N ILE A 19 11.40 2.34 0.88
CA ILE A 19 10.73 1.34 0.07
C ILE A 19 11.26 1.43 -1.36
N SER A 20 11.84 0.33 -1.83
CA SER A 20 12.28 0.18 -3.21
C SER A 20 11.12 -0.35 -4.04
N ILE A 21 10.69 0.45 -5.02
CA ILE A 21 9.71 0.05 -6.03
C ILE A 21 10.46 -0.45 -7.25
N GLN A 22 10.18 -1.67 -7.65
CA GLN A 22 10.78 -2.32 -8.82
C GLN A 22 9.74 -2.45 -9.93
N GLU A 23 10.14 -2.18 -11.17
CA GLU A 23 9.29 -2.50 -12.31
C GLU A 23 9.16 -4.02 -12.47
N HIS A 24 7.96 -4.49 -12.76
CA HIS A 24 7.75 -5.91 -12.99
C HIS A 24 8.26 -6.28 -14.39
N ALA A 25 9.30 -7.12 -14.44
CA ALA A 25 9.88 -7.58 -15.70
C ALA A 25 8.79 -8.20 -16.60
N GLY A 26 8.52 -7.57 -17.75
CA GLY A 26 7.52 -8.02 -18.73
C GLY A 26 6.14 -7.35 -18.61
N ASN A 27 5.93 -6.43 -17.66
CA ASN A 27 4.72 -5.59 -17.65
C ASN A 27 5.09 -4.19 -17.14
N ASP A 28 5.32 -3.31 -18.11
CA ASP A 28 5.60 -1.88 -17.96
C ASP A 28 4.60 -1.19 -17.03
N LYS A 29 3.33 -1.59 -17.07
CA LYS A 29 2.28 -0.99 -16.25
C LYS A 29 2.20 -1.51 -14.82
N SER A 30 3.13 -2.35 -14.37
CA SER A 30 3.09 -2.89 -13.02
C SER A 30 4.40 -2.72 -12.27
N CYS A 31 4.26 -2.53 -10.96
CA CYS A 31 5.39 -2.41 -10.07
C CYS A 31 5.21 -3.27 -8.82
N LEU A 32 6.35 -3.64 -8.27
CA LEU A 32 6.53 -4.48 -7.11
C LEU A 32 7.18 -3.68 -5.99
N TRP A 33 6.79 -3.94 -4.74
CA TRP A 33 7.51 -3.40 -3.59
C TRP A 33 7.32 -4.27 -2.36
N HIS A 34 8.30 -4.24 -1.47
CA HIS A 34 8.20 -4.90 -0.16
C HIS A 34 7.72 -3.91 0.90
N ALA A 35 6.82 -4.35 1.78
CA ALA A 35 6.36 -3.56 2.91
C ALA A 35 5.90 -4.43 4.09
N LYS A 36 6.00 -3.87 5.29
CA LYS A 36 5.41 -4.45 6.51
C LYS A 36 3.95 -4.01 6.64
N ASP A 37 3.04 -4.93 6.38
CA ASP A 37 1.60 -4.72 6.25
C ASP A 37 0.80 -5.21 7.46
N PHE A 38 -0.29 -4.52 7.78
CA PHE A 38 -1.22 -4.81 8.88
C PHE A 38 -2.68 -4.92 8.37
N SER A 39 -2.91 -5.41 7.15
CA SER A 39 -4.27 -5.55 6.62
C SER A 39 -5.09 -6.64 7.31
N GLU A 40 -4.44 -7.69 7.81
CA GLU A 40 -5.07 -8.86 8.44
C GLU A 40 -5.04 -8.82 9.99
N GLY A 41 -4.67 -7.69 10.59
CA GLY A 41 -4.61 -7.54 12.06
C GLY A 41 -3.29 -8.02 12.71
N GLU A 42 -2.31 -8.42 11.91
CA GLU A 42 -0.95 -8.76 12.33
C GLU A 42 0.06 -8.11 11.37
N VAL A 43 1.25 -7.74 11.88
CA VAL A 43 2.30 -7.16 11.03
C VAL A 43 3.03 -8.28 10.28
N LYS A 44 2.98 -8.26 8.94
CA LYS A 44 3.64 -9.24 8.06
C LYS A 44 4.49 -8.54 7.01
N ASP A 45 5.65 -9.10 6.70
CA ASP A 45 6.46 -8.63 5.57
C ASP A 45 5.92 -9.27 4.29
N GLU A 46 5.40 -8.44 3.39
CA GLU A 46 4.71 -8.89 2.18
C GLU A 46 5.27 -8.19 0.94
N LEU A 47 5.29 -8.93 -0.17
CA LEU A 47 5.58 -8.41 -1.50
C LEU A 47 4.27 -8.04 -2.19
N PHE A 48 4.12 -6.75 -2.48
CA PHE A 48 2.97 -6.22 -3.20
C PHE A 48 3.28 -6.09 -4.68
N CYS A 49 2.25 -6.32 -5.50
CA CYS A 49 2.25 -6.04 -6.92
C CYS A 49 1.02 -5.19 -7.25
N ILE A 50 1.21 -4.06 -7.91
CA ILE A 50 0.12 -3.24 -8.43
C ILE A 50 0.28 -3.06 -9.93
N ARG A 51 -0.85 -3.15 -10.64
CA ARG A 51 -0.93 -2.83 -12.06
C ARG A 51 -1.76 -1.56 -12.23
N PHE A 52 -1.18 -0.56 -12.88
CA PHE A 52 -1.83 0.69 -13.21
C PHE A 52 -2.40 0.68 -14.63
N ALA A 53 -3.35 1.58 -14.87
CA ALA A 53 -3.82 1.84 -16.23
C ALA A 53 -2.79 2.66 -17.04
N SER A 54 -2.08 3.57 -16.37
CA SER A 54 -0.99 4.41 -16.86
C SER A 54 0.07 4.59 -15.76
N ILE A 55 1.35 4.71 -16.13
CA ILE A 55 2.49 4.76 -15.19
C ILE A 55 2.79 6.20 -14.75
N GLU A 56 2.54 7.17 -15.63
CA GLU A 56 3.04 8.54 -15.53
C GLU A 56 2.45 9.36 -14.36
N SER A 57 1.23 9.05 -13.90
CA SER A 57 0.54 9.82 -12.86
C SER A 57 0.38 9.09 -11.52
N GLU A 58 0.70 7.79 -11.48
CA GLU A 58 0.20 6.88 -10.46
C GLU A 58 1.17 6.63 -9.28
N TYR A 59 2.46 6.94 -9.39
CA TYR A 59 3.41 6.86 -8.26
C TYR A 59 3.05 7.80 -7.12
N ARG A 60 2.63 9.04 -7.42
CA ARG A 60 2.07 9.98 -6.42
C ARG A 60 0.77 9.47 -5.79
N ARG A 61 0.02 8.66 -6.54
CA ARG A 61 -1.26 8.07 -6.09
C ARG A 61 -1.03 6.88 -5.15
N LEU A 62 0.02 6.09 -5.37
CA LEU A 62 0.51 5.11 -4.39
C LEU A 62 0.84 5.77 -3.05
N MET A 63 1.57 6.89 -3.10
CA MET A 63 1.93 7.68 -1.92
C MET A 63 0.70 8.22 -1.18
N SER A 64 -0.35 8.64 -1.89
CA SER A 64 -1.56 9.18 -1.26
C SER A 64 -2.56 8.11 -0.79
N ILE A 65 -2.71 7.00 -1.51
CA ILE A 65 -3.69 5.94 -1.19
C ILE A 65 -3.28 5.11 0.02
N ILE A 66 -1.97 4.96 0.26
CA ILE A 66 -1.46 4.20 1.40
C ILE A 66 -1.43 5.07 2.68
N VAL A 67 -1.15 6.37 2.57
CA VAL A 67 -1.09 7.31 3.73
C VAL A 67 -2.47 7.65 4.32
N LEU A 68 -3.57 7.49 3.57
CA LEU A 68 -4.93 7.77 4.04
C LEU A 68 -5.41 6.88 5.22
N LEU A 69 -4.61 5.92 5.69
CA LEU A 69 -4.90 5.10 6.87
C LEU A 69 -4.23 5.60 8.16
N LEU A 70 -3.26 6.53 8.08
CA LEU A 70 -2.63 7.13 9.27
C LEU A 70 -3.62 7.86 10.21
N PRO A 71 -4.58 8.66 9.68
CA PRO A 71 -5.51 9.39 10.54
C PRO A 71 -6.57 8.49 11.18
N VAL A 72 -6.84 7.31 10.61
CA VAL A 72 -7.86 6.39 11.11
C VAL A 72 -7.33 5.53 12.27
N LEU A 73 -6.01 5.29 12.32
CA LEU A 73 -5.37 4.61 13.44
C LEU A 73 -5.08 5.53 14.64
N LEU A 74 -4.92 6.85 14.42
CA LEU A 74 -4.73 7.83 15.50
C LEU A 74 -6.02 8.22 16.24
N HIS A 75 -7.20 7.78 15.77
CA HIS A 75 -8.48 8.00 16.47
C HIS A 75 -8.96 6.77 17.26
N PHE A 76 -8.13 5.74 17.43
CA PHE A 76 -8.33 4.70 18.42
C PHE A 76 -7.50 5.02 19.68
N PRO A 77 -8.13 5.22 20.86
CA PRO A 77 -7.45 5.61 22.08
C PRO A 77 -6.81 4.38 22.71
N PHE A 78 -5.72 3.87 22.15
CA PHE A 78 -4.91 2.82 22.78
C PHE A 78 -3.43 3.01 22.45
N PHE A 79 -2.86 4.09 22.98
CA PHE A 79 -1.49 4.06 23.46
C PHE A 79 -1.56 4.52 24.92
N SER A 80 -1.61 3.54 25.82
CA SER A 80 -1.22 3.69 27.23
C SER A 80 0.28 3.43 27.34
#